data_AF-A0A2E7AGW3-F1
#
_entry.id   AF-A0A2E7AGW3-F1
#
_cell.length_a   1.000
_cell.length_b   1.000
_cell.length_c   1.000
_cell.angle_alpha   90.00
_cell.angle_beta   90.00
_cell.angle_gamma   90.00
#
_symmetry.space_group_name_H-M   'P 1'
#
loop_
_entity.id
_entity.type
_entity.pdbx_description
1 polymer ?
#
loop_
_entity_poly.entity_id
_entity_poly.type
_entity_poly.pdbx_seq_one_letter_code
_entity_poly.pdbx_strand_id
1 'polypeptide(L)' 'MFAEFLLWQREEALKHIRAGGFENLHLSCYREVNLGGDNVWDVWQPESPSMVSYFRGLPHVPTGLNIRETA' A
#
# COMPACT_ATOMS: atom_id res chain seq x y z
N MET A 1 6.36 -10.61 -19.13
CA MET A 1 6.73 -11.07 -17.79
C MET A 1 6.53 -10.01 -16.70
N PHE A 2 7.34 -8.94 -16.58
CA PHE A 2 7.17 -7.96 -15.48
C PHE A 2 5.87 -7.15 -15.56
N ALA A 3 5.48 -6.70 -16.76
CA ALA A 3 4.22 -5.98 -16.95
C ALA A 3 2.99 -6.84 -16.62
N GLU A 4 2.99 -8.12 -16.98
CA GLU A 4 1.90 -9.06 -16.66
C GLU A 4 1.82 -9.32 -15.15
N PHE A 5 2.96 -9.43 -14.47
CA PHE A 5 3.01 -9.54 -13.02
C PHE A 5 2.40 -8.31 -12.34
N LEU A 6 2.72 -7.10 -12.79
CA LEU A 6 2.12 -5.86 -12.26
C LEU A 6 0.61 -5.78 -12.50
N LEU A 7 0.13 -6.20 -13.68
CA LEU A 7 -1.30 -6.25 -13.98
C LEU A 7 -2.02 -7.25 -13.07
N TRP A 8 -1.47 -8.46 -12.92
CA TRP A 8 -2.00 -9.46 -12.01
C TRP A 8 -2.03 -8.96 -10.56
N GLN A 9 -0.93 -8.37 -10.06
CA GLN A 9 -0.89 -7.83 -8.70
C GLN A 9 -1.93 -6.73 -8.48
N ARG A 10 -2.11 -5.84 -9.46
CA ARG A 10 -3.16 -4.81 -9.43
C ARG A 10 -4.55 -5.45 -9.37
N GLU A 11 -4.82 -6.43 -10.23
CA GLU A 11 -6.12 -7.10 -10.29
C GLU A 11 -6.43 -7.84 -8.99
N GLU A 12 -5.47 -8.58 -8.43
CA GLU A 12 -5.65 -9.27 -7.14
C GLU A 12 -5.89 -8.28 -6.00
N ALA A 13 -5.09 -7.21 -5.90
CA ALA A 13 -5.28 -6.19 -4.86
C ALA A 13 -6.66 -5.54 -4.95
N LEU A 14 -7.13 -5.22 -6.17
CA LEU A 14 -8.44 -4.61 -6.40
C LEU A 14 -9.61 -5.51 -5.98
N LYS A 15 -9.48 -6.85 -6.04
CA LYS A 15 -10.53 -7.76 -5.55
C LYS A 15 -10.78 -7.55 -4.07
N HIS A 16 -9.70 -7.46 -3.28
CA HIS A 16 -9.80 -7.22 -1.85
C HIS A 16 -10.34 -5.82 -1.54
N ILE A 17 -9.79 -4.78 -2.19
CA ILE A 17 -10.25 -3.40 -1.99
C ILE A 17 -11.76 -3.28 -2.29
N ARG A 18 -12.23 -3.83 -3.41
CA ARG A 18 -13.65 -3.80 -3.79
C ARG A 18 -14.53 -4.57 -2.81
N ALA A 19 -14.06 -5.70 -2.29
CA ALA A 19 -14.81 -6.47 -1.29
C ALA A 19 -15.00 -5.70 0.03
N GLY A 20 -14.12 -4.76 0.34
CA GLY A 20 -14.18 -3.91 1.54
C GLY A 20 -14.80 -2.53 1.31
N GLY A 21 -15.08 -2.16 0.07
CA GLY A 21 -15.50 -0.81 -0.31
C GLY A 21 -14.34 0.19 -0.34
N PHE A 22 -14.27 1.02 -1.38
CA PHE A 22 -13.23 2.06 -1.50
C PHE A 22 -13.40 3.16 -0.44
N GLU A 23 -14.62 3.39 0.02
CA GLU A 23 -14.96 4.34 1.08
C GLU A 23 -14.36 3.96 2.44
N ASN A 24 -14.01 2.68 2.63
CA ASN A 24 -13.39 2.16 3.85
C ASN A 24 -11.88 1.94 3.69
N LEU A 25 -11.28 2.38 2.57
CA LEU A 25 -9.84 2.31 2.36
C LEU A 25 -9.18 3.51 3.06
N HIS A 26 -8.31 3.22 4.02
CA HIS A 26 -7.56 4.21 4.77
C HIS A 26 -6.06 4.00 4.60
N LEU A 27 -5.29 5.10 4.72
CA LEU A 27 -3.84 5.07 4.78
C LEU A 27 -3.39 5.49 6.17
N SER A 28 -2.81 4.54 6.91
CA SER A 28 -2.21 4.78 8.22
C SER A 28 -0.71 5.02 8.06
N CYS A 29 -0.20 6.10 8.67
CA CYS A 29 1.22 6.46 8.64
C CYS A 29 1.78 6.51 10.07
N TYR A 30 2.94 5.89 10.30
CA TYR A 30 3.55 5.78 11.62
C TYR A 30 4.81 6.66 11.70
N ARG A 31 4.95 7.41 12.81
CA ARG A 31 6.10 8.33 13.02
C ARG A 31 7.27 7.71 13.76
N GLU A 32 7.05 6.56 14.39
CA GLU A 32 8.01 5.96 15.33
C GLU A 32 9.29 5.46 14.65
N VAL A 33 9.29 5.39 13.32
CA VAL A 33 10.44 5.06 12.49
C VAL A 33 10.72 6.26 11.59
N ASN A 34 11.84 6.94 11.83
CA ASN A 34 12.37 8.04 11.03
C ASN A 34 13.75 7.63 10.50
N LEU A 35 13.77 6.96 9.35
CA LEU A 35 14.96 6.50 8.67
C LEU A 35 15.68 7.70 8.07
N GLY A 36 16.95 7.86 8.42
CA GLY A 36 17.74 8.99 7.91
C GLY A 36 17.44 10.33 8.56
N GLY A 37 16.48 10.42 9.49
CA GLY A 37 16.23 11.63 10.29
C GLY A 37 15.54 12.77 9.53
N ASP A 38 14.97 12.48 8.35
CA ASP A 38 14.34 13.47 7.46
C ASP A 38 12.87 13.76 7.78
N ASN A 39 12.28 13.01 8.72
CA ASN A 39 10.86 13.07 9.11
C ASN A 39 9.90 12.73 7.97
N VAL A 40 10.36 11.96 6.99
CA VAL A 40 9.51 11.32 5.98
C VAL A 40 8.84 10.09 6.60
N TRP A 41 7.67 9.72 6.10
CA TRP A 41 6.91 8.57 6.60
C TRP A 41 7.52 7.26 6.09
N ASP A 42 8.30 6.57 6.93
CA ASP A 42 8.99 5.32 6.56
C ASP A 42 8.17 4.05 6.75
N VAL A 43 7.02 4.19 7.40
CA VAL A 43 6.10 3.08 7.68
C VAL A 43 4.69 3.55 7.38
N TRP A 44 4.04 2.84 6.47
CA TRP A 44 2.67 3.13 6.05
C TRP A 44 1.90 1.85 5.76
N GLN A 45 0.59 1.92 5.93
CA GLN A 45 -0.32 0.79 5.83
C GLN A 45 -1.64 1.22 5.16
N PRO A 46 -1.86 0.90 3.87
CA PRO A 46 -3.20 0.84 3.31
C PRO A 46 -3.99 -0.30 3.97
N GLU A 47 -5.19 0.02 4.43
CA GLU A 47 -6.07 -0.93 5.10
C GLU A 47 -7.54 -0.69 4.77
N SER A 48 -8.30 -1.78 4.77
CA SER A 48 -9.76 -1.83 4.69
C SER A 48 -10.25 -3.06 5.45
N PRO A 49 -11.57 -3.25 5.65
CA PRO A 49 -12.09 -4.44 6.33
C PRO A 49 -11.67 -5.79 5.71
N SER A 50 -11.28 -5.79 4.44
CA SER A 50 -10.94 -6.98 3.64
C SER A 50 -9.48 -7.04 3.19
N MET A 51 -8.66 -6.03 3.54
CA MET A 51 -7.28 -5.89 3.08
C MET A 51 -6.41 -5.22 4.14
N VAL A 52 -5.20 -5.73 4.35
CA VAL A 52 -4.12 -4.98 4.96
C VAL A 52 -2.85 -5.21 4.16
N SER A 53 -2.12 -4.14 3.85
CA SER A 53 -0.76 -4.23 3.33
C SER A 53 0.13 -3.28 4.11
N TYR A 54 1.24 -3.80 4.62
CA TYR A 54 2.12 -3.08 5.53
C TYR A 54 3.47 -2.87 4.86
N PHE A 55 3.87 -1.61 4.73
CA PHE A 55 5.21 -1.24 4.30
C PHE A 55 6.05 -0.77 5.48
N ARG A 56 7.27 -1.28 5.54
CA ARG A 56 8.31 -0.85 6.47
C ARG A 56 9.60 -0.61 5.69
N GLY A 57 10.14 0.59 5.77
CA GLY A 57 11.36 0.99 5.04
C GLY A 57 12.67 0.32 5.49
N LEU A 58 12.68 -0.55 6.51
CA LEU A 58 13.87 -1.31 6.93
C LEU A 58 13.65 -2.81 6.96
N PRO A 59 14.58 -3.60 6.37
CA PRO A 59 15.70 -3.18 5.51
C PRO A 59 15.18 -2.55 4.20
N HIS A 60 15.89 -1.56 3.64
CA HIS A 60 15.40 -0.75 2.52
C HIS A 60 15.08 -1.61 1.29
N VAL A 61 13.81 -1.65 0.90
CA VAL A 61 13.31 -2.32 -0.32
C VAL A 61 12.48 -1.31 -1.10
N PRO A 62 12.68 -1.16 -2.43
CA PRO A 62 11.81 -0.34 -3.26
C PRO A 62 10.36 -0.81 -3.14
N THR A 63 9.48 0.11 -2.79
CA THR A 63 8.04 -0.13 -2.75
C THR A 63 7.32 0.88 -3.63
N GLY A 64 6.19 0.48 -4.19
CA GLY A 64 5.33 1.36 -4.96
C GLY A 64 3.91 0.83 -4.88
N LEU A 65 2.98 1.74 -4.63
CA LEU A 65 1.56 1.42 -4.58
C LEU A 65 0.80 2.44 -5.42
N ASN A 66 0.02 1.96 -6.39
CA ASN A 66 -0.89 2.77 -7.17
C ASN A 66 -2.29 2.19 -7.04
N ILE A 67 -3.14 2.88 -6.28
CA ILE A 67 -4.54 2.53 -6.07
C ILE A 67 -5.39 3.69 -6.58
N ARG A 68 -6.39 3.37 -7.41
CA ARG A 68 -7.36 4.32 -7.94
C ARG A 68 -8.70 3.60 -8.15
N GLU A 69 -9.79 4.24 -7.76
CA GLU A 69 -11.15 3.69 -7.94
C GLU A 69 -11.62 3.80 -9.40
N THR A 70 -11.64 5.02 -9.95
CA THR A 70 -12.03 5.33 -11.34
C THR A 70 -11.10 6.38 -11.95
N ALA A 71 -11.13 6.51 -13.28
CA ALA A 71 -10.08 7.16 -14.05
C ALA A 71 -9.92 8.66 -13.85
#